data_AF-A0A8C7GIA5-F1
#
_entry.id   AF-A0A8C7GIA5-F1
#
_cell.length_a   1.000
_cell.length_b   1.000
_cell.length_c   1.000
_cell.angle_alpha   90.00
_cell.angle_beta   90.00
_cell.angle_gamma   90.00
#
_symmetry.space_group_name_H-M   'P 1'
#
loop_
_entity.id
_entity.type
_entity.pdbx_description
1 polymer ?
#
loop_
_entity_poly.entity_id
_entity_poly.type
_entity_poly.pdbx_seq_one_letter_code
_entity_poly.pdbx_strand_id
1 'polypeptide(L)'
;TFVLQPEPSVLQPVWNYLLKYHQAEPQSPLFPVVISVSTYLLLVTLYTLLDVLAPSWPTLNRYKLHPDRPVTWDNIWTTLPSHCAPVVWRPPIPLPRKAPTLTSFLLGILGCTVVFDFQYYLWHLLHHRVPWLYCTFHAMHHQYLQPFSLVTQYLSAWELISVGFWTTVDPLLLQCHCLTTWCFMVFTICGGPPKHDAHHQMPGANFAPFFFHWDWLGGTNMVPTIPSRDTPVTKGLKGRKDKGTVFSPHVVCTSSNISPLLALSMLSISMSTSLSSHFPPFFLCVCLY
;
A
#
# COMPACT_ATOMS: atom_id res chain seq x y z
N THR A 1 8.75 10.78 48.74
CA THR A 1 8.83 10.00 47.49
C THR A 1 9.06 10.96 46.36
N PHE A 2 10.29 11.04 45.83
CA PHE A 2 10.55 11.84 44.63
C PHE A 2 9.94 11.09 43.44
N VAL A 3 8.78 11.54 42.98
CA VAL A 3 8.24 11.11 41.69
C VAL A 3 9.16 11.73 40.64
N LEU A 4 10.04 10.92 40.06
CA LEU A 4 10.78 11.30 38.85
C LEU A 4 9.74 11.80 37.83
N GLN A 5 9.76 13.10 37.53
CA GLN A 5 8.95 13.60 36.44
C GLN A 5 9.47 12.91 35.17
N PRO A 6 8.60 12.26 34.37
CA PRO A 6 9.04 11.67 33.13
C PRO A 6 9.66 12.77 32.28
N GLU A 7 10.87 12.50 31.77
CA GLU A 7 11.58 13.38 30.85
C GLU A 7 10.61 13.89 29.77
N PRO A 8 10.63 15.19 29.46
CA PRO A 8 9.76 15.74 28.44
C PRO A 8 10.04 15.03 27.11
N SER A 9 8.98 14.62 26.41
CA SER A 9 9.13 13.97 25.11
C SER A 9 9.97 14.83 24.17
N VAL A 10 10.90 14.23 23.44
CA VAL A 10 11.68 14.91 22.39
C VAL A 10 10.79 15.50 21.29
N LEU A 11 9.55 15.00 21.14
CA LEU A 11 8.55 15.51 20.21
C LEU A 11 7.75 16.70 20.80
N GLN A 12 7.89 16.97 22.10
CA GLN A 12 7.14 18.02 22.79
C GLN A 12 7.38 19.43 22.23
N PRO A 13 8.60 19.84 21.80
CA PRO A 13 8.81 21.16 21.22
C PRO A 13 7.98 21.39 19.95
N VAL A 14 7.97 20.42 19.05
CA VAL A 14 7.17 20.47 17.81
C VAL A 14 5.67 20.44 18.14
N TRP A 15 5.26 19.60 19.09
CA TRP A 15 3.88 19.53 19.54
C TRP A 15 3.40 20.85 20.17
N ASN A 16 4.22 21.47 21.02
CA ASN A 16 3.93 22.77 21.61
C ASN A 16 3.81 23.87 20.56
N TYR A 17 4.64 23.84 19.52
CA TYR A 17 4.55 24.77 18.39
C TYR A 17 3.19 24.64 17.68
N LEU A 18 2.78 23.40 17.36
CA LEU A 18 1.48 23.13 16.76
C LEU A 18 0.33 23.59 17.66
N LEU A 19 0.36 23.24 18.95
CA LEU A 19 -0.67 23.66 19.90
C LEU A 19 -0.75 25.17 20.08
N LYS A 20 0.37 25.89 19.93
CA LYS A 20 0.42 27.35 20.16
C LYS A 20 0.02 28.16 18.93
N TYR A 21 0.45 27.75 17.74
CA TYR A 21 0.32 28.55 16.51
C TYR A 21 -0.69 27.98 15.51
N HIS A 22 -0.98 26.68 15.59
CA HIS A 22 -1.83 25.95 14.66
C HIS A 22 -2.79 25.05 15.41
N GLN A 23 -3.48 25.57 16.44
CA GLN A 23 -4.37 24.73 17.25
C GLN A 23 -5.67 24.38 16.51
N ALA A 24 -6.17 25.30 15.68
CA ALA A 24 -7.46 25.17 15.03
C ALA A 24 -7.45 24.08 13.96
N GLU A 25 -6.35 23.95 13.22
CA GLU A 25 -6.20 23.03 12.11
C GLU A 25 -6.27 21.58 12.61
N PRO A 26 -5.43 21.10 13.55
CA PRO A 26 -5.45 19.71 14.01
C PRO A 26 -6.68 19.33 14.85
N GLN A 27 -7.46 20.32 15.32
CA GLN A 27 -8.79 20.09 15.92
C GLN A 27 -9.88 19.88 14.87
N SER A 28 -9.67 20.34 13.63
CA SER A 28 -10.63 20.19 12.56
C SER A 28 -10.83 18.71 12.20
N PRO A 29 -12.08 18.25 12.03
CA PRO A 29 -12.37 16.90 11.54
C PRO A 29 -11.82 16.67 10.11
N LEU A 30 -11.54 17.73 9.35
CA LEU A 30 -10.99 17.66 7.99
C LEU A 30 -9.47 17.56 7.95
N PHE A 31 -8.77 17.84 9.05
CA PHE A 31 -7.30 17.89 9.03
C PHE A 31 -6.62 16.60 8.55
N PRO A 32 -7.04 15.39 8.98
CA PRO A 32 -6.47 14.14 8.46
C PRO A 32 -6.66 13.97 6.93
N VAL A 33 -7.77 14.46 6.40
CA VAL A 33 -8.05 14.43 4.96
C VAL A 33 -7.13 15.42 4.24
N VAL A 34 -7.05 16.66 4.73
CA VAL A 34 -6.22 17.70 4.12
C VAL A 34 -4.75 17.30 4.11
N ILE A 35 -4.19 16.80 5.22
CA ILE A 35 -2.79 16.39 5.26
C ILE A 35 -2.53 15.21 4.31
N SER A 36 -3.46 14.25 4.21
CA SER A 36 -3.30 13.07 3.34
C SER A 36 -3.40 13.45 1.86
N VAL A 37 -4.45 14.18 1.47
CA VAL A 37 -4.65 14.64 0.09
C VAL A 37 -3.52 15.58 -0.34
N SER A 38 -3.11 16.52 0.51
CA SER A 38 -1.99 17.42 0.19
C SER A 38 -0.68 16.65 0.03
N THR A 39 -0.41 15.68 0.92
CA THR A 39 0.77 14.79 0.80
C THR A 39 0.74 14.03 -0.50
N TYR A 40 -0.39 13.40 -0.82
CA TYR A 40 -0.57 12.65 -2.06
C TYR A 40 -0.35 13.52 -3.29
N LEU A 41 -0.99 14.70 -3.36
CA LEU A 41 -0.86 15.61 -4.50
C LEU A 41 0.58 16.11 -4.65
N LEU A 42 1.26 16.41 -3.54
CA LEU A 42 2.67 16.79 -3.53
C LEU A 42 3.55 15.67 -4.10
N LEU A 43 3.37 14.44 -3.64
CA LEU A 43 4.16 13.30 -4.09
C LEU A 43 3.87 12.97 -5.55
N VAL A 44 2.61 12.91 -5.97
CA VAL A 44 2.25 12.68 -7.38
C VAL A 44 2.86 13.75 -8.27
N THR A 45 2.77 15.02 -7.88
CA THR A 45 3.40 16.12 -8.62
C THR A 45 4.92 15.93 -8.71
N LEU A 46 5.57 15.66 -7.58
CA LEU A 46 7.01 15.42 -7.52
C LEU A 46 7.42 14.26 -8.44
N TYR A 47 6.80 13.09 -8.30
CA TYR A 47 7.13 11.91 -9.11
C TYR A 47 6.81 12.10 -10.58
N THR A 48 5.72 12.80 -10.92
CA THR A 48 5.40 13.15 -12.31
C THR A 48 6.48 14.05 -12.92
N LEU A 49 6.99 15.04 -12.16
CA LEU A 49 8.09 15.88 -12.61
C LEU A 49 9.36 15.06 -12.82
N LEU A 50 9.67 14.12 -11.91
CA LEU A 50 10.82 13.22 -12.07
C LEU A 50 10.65 12.32 -13.29
N ASP A 51 9.45 11.80 -13.55
CA ASP A 51 9.11 10.98 -14.73
C ASP A 51 9.32 11.74 -16.05
N VAL A 52 8.95 13.02 -16.10
CA VAL A 52 9.15 13.89 -17.26
C VAL A 52 10.63 14.23 -17.48
N LEU A 53 11.40 14.39 -16.40
CA LEU A 53 12.82 14.73 -16.47
C LEU A 53 13.72 13.51 -16.74
N ALA A 54 13.31 12.31 -16.31
CA ALA A 54 14.12 11.10 -16.34
C ALA A 54 14.68 10.74 -17.73
N PRO A 55 13.91 10.80 -18.84
CA PRO A 55 14.45 10.50 -20.18
C PRO A 55 15.63 11.37 -20.60
N SER A 56 15.69 12.61 -20.08
CA SER A 56 16.75 13.58 -20.39
C SER A 56 17.92 13.52 -19.40
N TRP A 57 17.80 12.78 -18.29
CA TRP A 57 18.80 12.75 -17.22
C TRP A 57 19.14 11.31 -16.79
N PRO A 58 20.19 10.70 -17.35
CA PRO A 58 20.52 9.28 -17.11
C PRO A 58 20.75 8.92 -15.63
N THR A 59 21.31 9.85 -14.85
CA THR A 59 21.52 9.69 -13.40
C THR A 59 20.21 9.64 -12.62
N LEU A 60 19.14 10.28 -13.10
CA LEU A 60 17.81 10.18 -12.51
C LEU A 60 17.11 8.89 -12.98
N ASN A 61 17.20 8.58 -14.28
CA ASN A 61 16.51 7.43 -14.87
C ASN A 61 16.86 6.08 -14.23
N ARG A 62 18.10 5.93 -13.70
CA ARG A 62 18.54 4.70 -13.01
C ARG A 62 17.75 4.37 -11.73
N TYR A 63 17.02 5.34 -11.18
CA TYR A 63 16.26 5.16 -9.94
C TYR A 63 14.79 4.81 -10.19
N LYS A 64 14.32 4.88 -11.44
CA LYS A 64 13.00 4.41 -11.82
C LYS A 64 12.90 2.90 -11.61
N LEU A 65 11.71 2.42 -11.26
CA LEU A 65 11.45 0.98 -11.19
C LEU A 65 11.63 0.31 -12.56
N HIS A 66 11.26 1.02 -13.63
CA HIS A 66 11.36 0.57 -15.02
C HIS A 66 12.08 1.61 -15.89
N PRO A 67 13.42 1.68 -15.88
CA PRO A 67 14.19 2.71 -16.60
C PRO A 67 14.02 2.70 -18.13
N ASP A 68 13.70 1.53 -18.70
CA ASP A 68 13.57 1.33 -20.15
C ASP A 68 12.17 1.65 -20.69
N ARG A 69 11.23 2.08 -19.84
CA ARG A 69 9.83 2.26 -20.23
C ARG A 69 9.32 3.67 -19.91
N PRO A 70 8.82 4.40 -20.92
CA PRO A 70 8.24 5.71 -20.71
C PRO A 70 6.88 5.61 -20.01
N VAL A 71 6.48 6.69 -19.35
CA VAL A 71 5.14 6.85 -18.79
C VAL A 71 4.10 6.84 -19.92
N THR A 72 3.01 6.12 -19.71
CA THR A 72 1.87 6.11 -20.65
C THR A 72 0.96 7.29 -20.36
N TRP A 73 0.72 8.14 -21.35
CA TRP A 73 -0.08 9.36 -21.18
C TRP A 73 -1.56 9.20 -21.50
N ASP A 74 -1.92 8.07 -22.11
CA ASP A 74 -3.29 7.82 -22.55
C ASP A 74 -4.26 7.74 -21.36
N ASN A 75 -5.38 8.46 -21.48
CA ASN A 75 -6.50 8.46 -20.52
C ASN A 75 -6.16 8.92 -19.08
N ILE A 76 -5.05 9.62 -18.83
CA ILE A 76 -4.73 10.15 -17.48
C ILE A 76 -5.87 11.01 -16.90
N TRP A 77 -6.59 11.75 -17.74
CA TRP A 77 -7.73 12.57 -17.28
C TRP A 77 -8.83 11.76 -16.59
N THR A 78 -8.90 10.45 -16.83
CA THR A 78 -9.85 9.54 -16.16
C THR A 78 -9.43 9.16 -14.74
N THR A 79 -8.17 9.40 -14.34
CA THR A 79 -7.68 9.14 -12.98
C THR A 79 -7.95 10.29 -12.00
N LEU A 80 -8.17 11.51 -12.52
CA LEU A 80 -8.37 12.73 -11.73
C LEU A 80 -9.67 12.78 -10.90
N PRO A 81 -10.84 12.30 -11.36
CA PRO A 81 -12.08 12.38 -10.60
C PRO A 81 -12.08 11.56 -9.29
N SER A 82 -11.26 10.50 -9.21
CA SER A 82 -11.13 9.64 -8.02
C SER A 82 -10.50 10.34 -6.81
N HIS A 83 -9.92 11.53 -7.01
CA HIS A 83 -9.26 12.32 -5.96
C HIS A 83 -10.24 12.99 -4.98
N CYS A 84 -11.55 12.91 -5.25
CA CYS A 84 -12.56 13.70 -4.54
C CYS A 84 -13.42 12.94 -3.52
N ALA A 85 -13.19 11.66 -3.22
CA ALA A 85 -13.97 10.94 -2.19
C ALA A 85 -13.15 9.83 -1.51
N PRO A 86 -13.12 9.69 -0.17
CA PRO A 86 -14.08 10.19 0.83
C PRO A 86 -13.46 11.09 1.92
N VAL A 87 -14.27 11.99 2.46
CA VAL A 87 -14.01 12.63 3.75
C VAL A 87 -14.28 11.59 4.84
N VAL A 88 -13.23 10.97 5.38
CA VAL A 88 -13.37 10.18 6.61
C VAL A 88 -13.55 11.17 7.75
N TRP A 89 -14.81 11.41 8.09
CA TRP A 89 -15.19 12.26 9.21
C TRP A 89 -14.61 11.67 10.50
N ARG A 90 -13.83 12.46 11.23
CA ARG A 90 -13.38 12.14 12.58
C ARG A 90 -14.09 13.06 13.57
N PRO A 91 -14.60 12.56 14.72
CA PRO A 91 -15.10 13.45 15.76
C PRO A 91 -13.98 14.38 16.27
N PRO A 92 -14.29 15.63 16.67
CA PRO A 92 -13.31 16.50 17.31
C PRO A 92 -12.80 15.82 18.59
N ILE A 93 -11.50 15.50 18.63
CA ILE A 93 -10.86 14.96 19.82
C ILE A 93 -10.06 16.09 20.46
N PRO A 94 -10.25 16.37 21.77
CA PRO A 94 -9.43 17.36 22.44
C PRO A 94 -7.96 17.00 22.31
N LEU A 95 -7.16 17.93 21.80
CA LEU A 95 -5.74 17.69 21.59
C LEU A 95 -5.05 17.49 22.96
N PRO A 96 -4.33 16.37 23.15
CA PRO A 96 -3.61 16.12 24.40
C PRO A 96 -2.50 17.17 24.58
N ARG A 97 -2.26 17.59 25.82
CA ARG A 97 -1.18 18.55 26.12
C ARG A 97 0.22 17.98 25.93
N LYS A 98 0.37 16.67 26.17
CA LYS A 98 1.65 15.96 26.06
C LYS A 98 1.74 15.26 24.72
N ALA A 99 2.87 15.43 24.05
CA ALA A 99 3.25 14.66 22.88
C ALA A 99 3.47 13.18 23.26
N PRO A 100 3.39 12.23 22.31
CA PRO A 100 3.78 10.85 22.60
C PRO A 100 5.27 10.81 22.90
N THR A 101 5.71 9.84 23.71
CA THR A 101 7.15 9.57 23.85
C THR A 101 7.69 9.08 22.50
N LEU A 102 9.00 9.25 22.24
CA LEU A 102 9.59 8.76 20.99
C LEU A 102 9.35 7.26 20.79
N THR A 103 9.50 6.47 21.85
CA THR A 103 9.25 5.03 21.82
C THR A 103 7.79 4.73 21.50
N SER A 104 6.82 5.39 22.16
CA SER A 104 5.39 5.19 21.87
C SER A 104 5.04 5.64 20.45
N PHE A 105 5.65 6.71 19.96
CA PHE A 105 5.50 7.17 18.58
C PHE A 105 6.00 6.11 17.59
N LEU A 106 7.25 5.66 17.72
CA LEU A 106 7.86 4.69 16.81
C LEU A 106 7.18 3.32 16.85
N LEU A 107 6.88 2.81 18.06
CA LEU A 107 6.15 1.56 18.23
C LEU A 107 4.71 1.67 17.74
N GLY A 108 4.08 2.84 17.88
CA GLY A 108 2.76 3.10 17.33
C GLY A 108 2.75 3.06 15.80
N ILE A 109 3.71 3.73 15.14
CA ILE A 109 3.87 3.62 13.68
C ILE A 109 4.09 2.17 13.27
N LEU A 110 5.07 1.49 13.88
CA LEU A 110 5.39 0.09 13.57
C LEU A 110 4.20 -0.84 13.79
N GLY A 111 3.51 -0.70 14.93
CA GLY A 111 2.35 -1.52 15.28
C GLY A 111 1.20 -1.32 14.30
N CYS A 112 0.88 -0.06 13.96
CA CYS A 112 -0.10 0.24 12.92
C CYS A 112 0.30 -0.35 11.57
N THR A 113 1.58 -0.24 11.17
CA THR A 113 2.07 -0.82 9.92
C THR A 113 1.89 -2.34 9.91
N VAL A 114 2.22 -3.04 10.99
CA VAL A 114 2.07 -4.51 11.06
C VAL A 114 0.59 -4.93 10.94
N VAL A 115 -0.32 -4.24 11.63
CA VAL A 115 -1.76 -4.52 11.57
C VAL A 115 -2.32 -4.24 10.17
N PHE A 116 -2.01 -3.06 9.62
CA PHE A 116 -2.44 -2.66 8.29
C PHE A 116 -1.93 -3.63 7.23
N ASP A 117 -0.64 -4.00 7.28
CA ASP A 117 -0.02 -4.89 6.30
C ASP A 117 -0.67 -6.28 6.29
N PHE A 118 -1.08 -6.78 7.47
CA PHE A 118 -1.80 -8.04 7.59
C PHE A 118 -3.23 -7.96 7.06
N GLN A 119 -3.97 -6.90 7.41
CA GLN A 119 -5.34 -6.68 6.91
C GLN A 119 -5.35 -6.54 5.39
N TYR A 120 -4.42 -5.73 4.86
CA TYR A 120 -4.25 -5.53 3.42
C TYR A 120 -3.89 -6.84 2.74
N TYR A 121 -2.94 -7.61 3.27
CA TYR A 121 -2.57 -8.93 2.75
C TYR A 121 -3.80 -9.85 2.58
N LEU A 122 -4.62 -10.00 3.62
CA LEU A 122 -5.80 -10.85 3.57
C LEU A 122 -6.84 -10.33 2.57
N TRP A 123 -7.11 -9.03 2.60
CA TRP A 123 -8.06 -8.40 1.68
C TRP A 123 -7.62 -8.55 0.24
N HIS A 124 -6.35 -8.26 -0.05
CA HIS A 124 -5.78 -8.29 -1.39
C HIS A 124 -5.75 -9.72 -1.93
N LEU A 125 -5.29 -10.67 -1.12
CA LEU A 125 -5.38 -12.10 -1.44
C LEU A 125 -6.84 -12.48 -1.77
N LEU A 126 -7.80 -12.09 -0.94
CA LEU A 126 -9.21 -12.42 -1.16
C LEU A 126 -9.74 -11.81 -2.47
N HIS A 127 -9.35 -10.58 -2.81
CA HIS A 127 -9.74 -9.92 -4.05
C HIS A 127 -9.20 -10.65 -5.28
N HIS A 128 -8.03 -11.27 -5.21
CA HIS A 128 -7.53 -12.14 -6.29
C HIS A 128 -8.10 -13.55 -6.28
N ARG A 129 -8.51 -14.07 -5.11
CA ARG A 129 -9.01 -15.45 -4.98
C ARG A 129 -10.49 -15.58 -5.32
N VAL A 130 -11.29 -14.56 -5.09
CA VAL A 130 -12.73 -14.55 -5.38
C VAL A 130 -12.97 -13.81 -6.70
N PRO A 131 -13.35 -14.50 -7.79
CA PRO A 131 -13.52 -13.87 -9.11
C PRO A 131 -14.45 -12.66 -9.11
N TRP A 132 -15.47 -12.66 -8.25
CA TRP A 132 -16.38 -11.53 -8.09
C TRP A 132 -15.71 -10.29 -7.51
N LEU A 133 -14.98 -10.44 -6.41
CA LEU A 133 -14.24 -9.32 -5.81
C LEU A 133 -13.20 -8.78 -6.80
N TYR A 134 -12.51 -9.67 -7.51
CA TYR A 134 -11.57 -9.27 -8.57
C TYR A 134 -12.28 -8.44 -9.63
N CYS A 135 -13.26 -9.02 -10.31
CA CYS A 135 -13.89 -8.40 -11.47
C CYS A 135 -14.68 -7.14 -11.16
N THR A 136 -15.27 -7.06 -9.96
CA THR A 136 -16.08 -5.90 -9.56
C THR A 136 -15.23 -4.76 -9.02
N PHE A 137 -14.17 -5.05 -8.25
CA PHE A 137 -13.45 -4.00 -7.53
C PHE A 137 -11.99 -3.85 -7.92
N HIS A 138 -11.30 -4.93 -8.27
CA HIS A 138 -9.84 -4.94 -8.36
C HIS A 138 -9.29 -5.03 -9.79
N ALA A 139 -10.11 -5.46 -10.76
CA ALA A 139 -9.70 -5.63 -12.15
C ALA A 139 -9.33 -4.29 -12.82
N MET A 140 -9.98 -3.19 -12.42
CA MET A 140 -9.64 -1.83 -12.89
C MET A 140 -8.22 -1.46 -12.46
N HIS A 141 -7.89 -1.68 -11.20
CA HIS A 141 -6.57 -1.40 -10.62
C HIS A 141 -5.45 -2.14 -11.37
N HIS A 142 -5.68 -3.38 -11.80
CA HIS A 142 -4.74 -4.18 -12.59
C HIS A 142 -4.68 -3.89 -14.09
N GLN A 143 -5.40 -2.88 -14.60
CA GLN A 143 -5.27 -2.50 -16.01
C GLN A 143 -3.88 -1.95 -16.34
N TYR A 144 -3.23 -1.32 -15.35
CA TYR A 144 -1.85 -0.85 -15.45
C TYR A 144 -0.90 -1.84 -14.76
N LEU A 145 -0.42 -2.83 -15.52
CA LEU A 145 0.58 -3.82 -15.04
C LEU A 145 1.88 -3.18 -14.53
N GLN A 146 2.13 -1.93 -14.90
CA GLN A 146 3.30 -1.15 -14.48
C GLN A 146 2.79 0.19 -13.94
N PRO A 147 2.43 0.23 -12.65
CA PRO A 147 1.88 1.45 -12.06
C PRO A 147 2.95 2.55 -12.01
N PHE A 148 2.49 3.78 -12.19
CA PHE A 148 3.26 4.99 -12.03
C PHE A 148 2.44 6.02 -11.27
N SER A 149 3.07 7.14 -10.89
CA SER A 149 2.51 8.10 -9.94
C SER A 149 1.08 8.58 -10.25
N LEU A 150 0.73 8.85 -11.51
CA LEU A 150 -0.58 9.38 -11.91
C LEU A 150 -1.72 8.35 -11.95
N VAL A 151 -1.40 7.05 -11.93
CA VAL A 151 -2.40 5.95 -11.92
C VAL A 151 -2.59 5.35 -10.53
N THR A 152 -1.93 5.89 -9.51
CA THR A 152 -2.07 5.41 -8.12
C THR A 152 -3.50 5.50 -7.58
N GLN A 153 -4.35 6.36 -8.15
CA GLN A 153 -5.79 6.44 -7.85
C GLN A 153 -6.69 5.89 -8.97
N TYR A 154 -6.12 5.21 -9.96
CA TYR A 154 -6.90 4.46 -10.94
C TYR A 154 -7.31 3.09 -10.38
N LEU A 155 -8.14 3.15 -9.35
CA LEU A 155 -8.62 2.03 -8.56
C LEU A 155 -10.10 2.27 -8.23
N SER A 156 -10.82 1.22 -7.83
CA SER A 156 -12.24 1.40 -7.53
C SER A 156 -12.44 2.14 -6.21
N ALA A 157 -13.58 2.84 -6.07
CA ALA A 157 -13.92 3.55 -4.83
C ALA A 157 -13.90 2.62 -3.59
N TRP A 158 -14.19 1.33 -3.77
CA TRP A 158 -14.13 0.34 -2.70
C TRP A 158 -12.73 0.14 -2.13
N GLU A 159 -11.71 0.09 -2.99
CA GLU A 159 -10.32 -0.08 -2.55
C GLU A 159 -9.85 1.18 -1.82
N LEU A 160 -10.21 2.36 -2.35
CA LEU A 160 -9.89 3.64 -1.72
C LEU A 160 -10.52 3.75 -0.32
N ILE A 161 -11.80 3.42 -0.21
CA ILE A 161 -12.53 3.43 1.07
C ILE A 161 -11.91 2.41 2.05
N SER A 162 -11.57 1.20 1.59
CA SER A 162 -10.99 0.15 2.44
C SER A 162 -9.64 0.58 3.02
N VAL A 163 -8.75 1.11 2.18
CA VAL A 163 -7.43 1.63 2.62
C VAL A 163 -7.61 2.83 3.57
N GLY A 164 -8.48 3.78 3.23
CA GLY A 164 -8.78 4.93 4.08
C GLY A 164 -9.38 4.54 5.44
N PHE A 165 -10.18 3.47 5.46
CA PHE A 165 -10.77 2.93 6.69
C PHE A 165 -9.70 2.39 7.63
N TRP A 166 -8.83 1.47 7.19
CA TRP A 166 -7.81 0.89 8.07
C TRP A 166 -6.76 1.91 8.52
N THR A 167 -6.29 2.77 7.61
CA THR A 167 -5.34 3.85 7.96
C THR A 167 -5.88 4.77 9.05
N THR A 168 -7.20 4.92 9.15
CA THR A 168 -7.86 5.69 10.21
C THR A 168 -8.14 4.86 11.46
N VAL A 169 -8.60 3.62 11.31
CA VAL A 169 -9.08 2.78 12.41
C VAL A 169 -7.94 2.12 13.18
N ASP A 170 -6.87 1.65 12.53
CA ASP A 170 -5.79 0.93 13.22
C ASP A 170 -5.12 1.76 14.32
N PRO A 171 -4.78 3.05 14.10
CA PRO A 171 -4.26 3.89 15.17
C PRO A 171 -5.26 4.11 16.31
N LEU A 172 -6.57 4.08 16.03
CA LEU A 172 -7.60 4.18 17.08
C LEU A 172 -7.68 2.88 17.89
N LEU A 173 -7.62 1.72 17.23
CA LEU A 173 -7.60 0.40 17.87
C LEU A 173 -6.38 0.24 18.78
N LEU A 174 -5.22 0.70 18.33
CA LEU A 174 -3.98 0.69 19.10
C LEU A 174 -3.85 1.86 20.09
N GLN A 175 -4.88 2.70 20.20
CA GLN A 175 -4.93 3.86 21.10
C GLN A 175 -3.73 4.82 20.94
N CYS A 176 -3.29 4.98 19.69
CA CYS A 176 -2.18 5.85 19.33
C CYS A 176 -2.51 7.33 19.57
N HIS A 177 -1.48 8.09 19.89
CA HIS A 177 -1.55 9.56 19.94
C HIS A 177 -1.92 10.12 18.55
N CYS A 178 -2.67 11.22 18.49
CA CYS A 178 -3.11 11.82 17.21
C CYS A 178 -1.94 12.19 16.28
N LEU A 179 -0.83 12.72 16.81
CA LEU A 179 0.41 12.90 16.05
C LEU A 179 0.89 11.60 15.38
N THR A 180 0.91 10.48 16.10
CA THR A 180 1.26 9.16 15.55
C THR A 180 0.27 8.76 14.46
N THR A 181 -1.03 8.97 14.66
CA THR A 181 -2.07 8.70 13.65
C THR A 181 -1.80 9.46 12.35
N TRP A 182 -1.55 10.77 12.41
CA TRP A 182 -1.33 11.59 11.21
C TRP A 182 -0.03 11.23 10.50
N CYS A 183 1.05 10.98 11.25
CA CYS A 183 2.31 10.51 10.67
C CYS A 183 2.16 9.12 10.04
N PHE A 184 1.34 8.23 10.62
CA PHE A 184 1.04 6.93 10.02
C PHE A 184 0.28 7.08 8.69
N MET A 185 -0.73 7.95 8.63
CA MET A 185 -1.45 8.25 7.39
C MET A 185 -0.49 8.74 6.28
N VAL A 186 0.39 9.68 6.60
CA VAL A 186 1.43 10.15 5.67
C VAL A 186 2.37 9.02 5.26
N PHE A 187 2.84 8.23 6.23
CA PHE A 187 3.73 7.09 5.98
C PHE A 187 3.11 6.07 5.00
N THR A 188 1.82 5.77 5.13
CA THR A 188 1.13 4.82 4.25
C THR A 188 1.00 5.30 2.80
N ILE A 189 1.03 6.61 2.56
CA ILE A 189 1.04 7.18 1.19
C ILE A 189 2.44 7.05 0.57
N CYS A 190 3.49 7.18 1.38
CA CYS A 190 4.88 7.19 0.90
C CYS A 190 5.45 5.78 0.64
N GLY A 191 4.95 4.75 1.32
CA GLY A 191 5.58 3.42 1.34
C GLY A 191 4.87 2.37 0.49
N GLY A 192 5.61 1.33 0.12
CA GLY A 192 5.08 0.18 -0.64
C GLY A 192 5.23 0.16 -2.18
N PRO A 193 5.64 1.22 -2.92
CA PRO A 193 5.72 1.17 -4.38
C PRO A 193 6.44 -0.04 -4.98
N PRO A 194 7.65 -0.42 -4.54
CA PRO A 194 8.40 -1.48 -5.22
C PRO A 194 7.75 -2.85 -5.02
N LYS A 195 7.11 -3.07 -3.87
CA LYS A 195 6.41 -4.32 -3.57
C LYS A 195 5.08 -4.41 -4.32
N HIS A 196 4.36 -3.29 -4.36
CA HIS A 196 3.12 -3.20 -5.12
C HIS A 196 3.35 -3.40 -6.62
N ASP A 197 4.42 -2.80 -7.18
CA ASP A 197 4.84 -3.06 -8.56
C ASP A 197 5.20 -4.55 -8.77
N ALA A 198 5.94 -5.17 -7.85
CA ALA A 198 6.25 -6.60 -7.94
C ALA A 198 5.00 -7.50 -7.93
N HIS A 199 3.93 -7.08 -7.25
CA HIS A 199 2.63 -7.73 -7.32
C HIS A 199 1.95 -7.50 -8.68
N HIS A 200 1.94 -6.28 -9.21
CA HIS A 200 1.40 -6.02 -10.55
C HIS A 200 2.10 -6.85 -11.63
N GLN A 201 3.42 -7.03 -11.53
CA GLN A 201 4.16 -7.92 -12.43
C GLN A 201 3.78 -9.40 -12.29
N MET A 202 3.30 -9.82 -11.12
CA MET A 202 2.90 -11.19 -10.81
C MET A 202 1.59 -11.22 -9.99
N PRO A 203 0.41 -10.97 -10.61
CA PRO A 203 -0.85 -10.75 -9.88
C PRO A 203 -1.34 -11.92 -9.02
N GLY A 204 -0.68 -13.08 -9.06
CA GLY A 204 -0.94 -14.23 -8.20
C GLY A 204 -0.10 -14.30 -6.91
N ALA A 205 0.76 -13.30 -6.65
CA ALA A 205 1.75 -13.33 -5.56
C ALA A 205 2.04 -11.93 -4.98
N ASN A 206 2.75 -11.86 -3.85
CA ASN A 206 3.25 -10.63 -3.22
C ASN A 206 2.16 -9.63 -2.77
N PHE A 207 1.13 -10.11 -2.09
CA PHE A 207 -0.05 -9.33 -1.74
C PHE A 207 0.19 -8.28 -0.64
N ALA A 208 1.20 -8.44 0.22
CA ALA A 208 1.45 -7.52 1.32
C ALA A 208 2.26 -6.27 0.87
N PRO A 209 1.81 -5.05 1.19
CA PRO A 209 2.41 -3.82 0.67
C PRO A 209 3.74 -3.41 1.33
N PHE A 210 3.99 -3.79 2.58
CA PHE A 210 5.16 -3.34 3.35
C PHE A 210 6.13 -4.48 3.68
N PHE A 211 5.64 -5.59 4.24
CA PHE A 211 6.51 -6.69 4.68
C PHE A 211 6.38 -7.92 3.80
N PHE A 212 7.40 -8.79 3.80
CA PHE A 212 7.38 -10.06 3.05
C PHE A 212 6.84 -11.23 3.87
N HIS A 213 6.74 -11.08 5.20
CA HIS A 213 6.49 -12.23 6.07
C HIS A 213 5.07 -12.77 5.93
N TRP A 214 4.06 -11.93 5.66
CA TRP A 214 2.69 -12.42 5.41
C TRP A 214 2.60 -13.25 4.14
N ASP A 215 3.20 -12.76 3.05
CA ASP A 215 3.31 -13.53 1.81
C ASP A 215 4.10 -14.83 1.99
N TRP A 216 5.17 -14.80 2.77
CA TRP A 216 5.91 -16.02 3.07
C TRP A 216 5.09 -17.01 3.91
N LEU A 217 4.44 -16.54 4.97
CA LEU A 217 3.59 -17.36 5.84
C LEU A 217 2.41 -17.98 5.06
N GLY A 218 1.81 -17.23 4.14
CA GLY A 218 0.71 -17.70 3.31
C GLY A 218 1.14 -18.40 2.02
N GLY A 219 2.44 -18.58 1.78
CA GLY A 219 2.96 -19.27 0.60
C GLY A 219 2.72 -18.51 -0.73
N THR A 220 2.60 -17.19 -0.67
CA THR A 220 2.36 -16.29 -1.81
C THR A 220 3.54 -15.38 -2.14
N ASN A 221 4.69 -15.54 -1.48
CA ASN A 221 5.90 -14.78 -1.79
C ASN A 221 6.57 -15.33 -3.05
N MET A 222 6.74 -14.49 -4.08
CA MET A 222 7.51 -14.83 -5.28
C MET A 222 8.49 -13.72 -5.64
N VAL A 223 9.73 -14.11 -5.94
CA VAL A 223 10.72 -13.19 -6.49
C VAL A 223 10.55 -13.16 -8.01
N PRO A 224 10.42 -11.99 -8.66
CA PRO A 224 10.41 -11.92 -10.12
C PRO A 224 11.71 -12.53 -10.64
N THR A 225 11.64 -13.63 -11.38
CA THR A 225 12.82 -14.15 -12.09
C THR A 225 13.19 -13.16 -13.18
N ILE A 226 14.26 -12.39 -12.96
CA ILE A 226 14.92 -11.64 -14.04
C ILE A 226 15.46 -12.70 -15.02
N PRO A 227 15.06 -12.69 -16.30
CA PRO A 227 15.69 -13.57 -17.28
C PRO A 227 17.17 -13.23 -17.33
N SER A 228 18.03 -14.19 -17.01
CA SER A 228 19.46 -14.07 -17.28
C SER A 228 19.65 -13.77 -18.77
N ARG A 229 20.53 -12.81 -19.08
CA ARG A 229 20.84 -12.33 -20.45
C ARG A 229 21.33 -13.43 -21.40
N ASP A 230 21.56 -14.64 -20.92
CA ASP A 230 22.21 -15.73 -21.67
C ASP A 230 21.30 -16.92 -22.02
N THR A 231 19.98 -16.81 -21.86
CA THR A 231 19.06 -17.90 -22.27
C THR A 231 18.36 -17.59 -23.59
N PRO A 232 18.62 -18.35 -24.67
CA PRO A 232 17.95 -18.14 -25.95
C PRO A 232 16.44 -18.41 -25.82
N VAL A 233 15.65 -17.48 -26.36
CA VAL A 233 14.18 -17.50 -26.45
C VAL A 233 13.73 -18.63 -27.37
N THR A 234 13.83 -19.89 -26.93
CA THR A 234 13.17 -21.05 -27.59
C THR A 234 13.14 -22.34 -26.76
N LYS A 235 13.67 -22.41 -25.53
CA LYS A 235 13.53 -23.62 -24.69
C LYS A 235 12.93 -23.31 -23.33
N GLY A 236 11.60 -23.24 -23.29
CA GLY A 236 10.84 -22.97 -22.07
C GLY A 236 9.47 -23.62 -22.01
N LEU A 237 9.28 -24.81 -22.60
CA LEU A 237 8.12 -25.67 -22.32
C LEU A 237 8.60 -27.12 -22.21
N LYS A 238 9.39 -27.43 -21.16
CA LYS A 238 9.46 -28.81 -20.68
C LYS A 238 9.35 -28.77 -19.16
N GLY A 239 8.18 -29.20 -18.70
CA GLY A 239 7.66 -28.95 -17.37
C GLY A 239 8.54 -29.45 -16.25
N ARG A 240 8.71 -28.59 -15.25
CA ARG A 240 8.92 -29.00 -13.87
C ARG A 240 7.53 -29.11 -13.25
N LYS A 241 7.09 -30.35 -12.97
CA LYS A 241 5.90 -30.64 -12.17
C LYS A 241 6.20 -30.27 -10.71
N ASP A 242 6.13 -28.99 -10.38
CA ASP A 242 5.94 -28.59 -8.99
C ASP A 242 4.43 -28.55 -8.75
N LYS A 243 3.96 -29.38 -7.82
CA LYS A 243 2.55 -29.49 -7.41
C LYS A 243 2.12 -28.29 -6.55
N GLY A 244 2.36 -27.08 -7.02
CA GLY A 244 1.74 -25.86 -6.53
C GLY A 244 0.78 -25.38 -7.60
N THR A 245 -0.49 -25.17 -7.25
CA THR A 245 -1.50 -24.55 -8.11
C THR A 245 -0.93 -23.27 -8.74
N VAL A 246 -0.57 -23.36 -10.02
CA VAL A 246 -0.23 -22.19 -10.85
C VAL A 246 -1.51 -21.39 -10.98
N PHE A 247 -1.64 -20.32 -10.20
CA PHE A 247 -2.74 -19.37 -10.33
C PHE A 247 -2.64 -18.74 -11.73
N SER A 248 -3.67 -18.94 -12.54
CA SER A 248 -3.75 -18.34 -13.88
C SER A 248 -3.77 -16.81 -13.72
N PRO A 249 -2.91 -16.06 -14.42
CA PRO A 249 -2.62 -14.66 -14.09
C PRO A 249 -3.74 -13.68 -14.45
N HIS A 250 -4.79 -14.11 -15.14
CA HIS A 250 -5.92 -13.26 -15.48
C HIS A 250 -7.23 -14.03 -15.32
N VAL A 251 -7.99 -13.68 -14.29
CA VAL A 251 -9.41 -14.03 -14.21
C VAL A 251 -10.11 -13.30 -15.36
N VAL A 252 -10.61 -14.05 -16.34
CA VAL A 252 -11.42 -13.46 -17.42
C VAL A 252 -12.78 -13.08 -16.85
N CYS A 253 -13.08 -11.79 -16.79
CA CYS A 253 -14.34 -11.30 -16.25
C CYS A 253 -15.49 -11.59 -17.22
N THR A 254 -16.31 -12.58 -16.87
CA THR A 254 -17.55 -12.94 -17.59
C THR A 254 -18.77 -12.49 -16.79
N SER A 255 -19.95 -12.48 -17.40
CA SER A 255 -21.21 -12.14 -16.71
C SER A 255 -21.46 -12.99 -15.46
N SER A 256 -21.01 -14.26 -15.46
CA SER A 256 -21.12 -15.16 -14.30
C SER A 256 -20.23 -14.74 -13.12
N ASN A 257 -19.06 -14.15 -13.40
CA ASN A 257 -18.13 -13.68 -12.37
C ASN A 257 -18.62 -12.43 -11.65
N ILE A 258 -19.62 -11.71 -12.17
CA ILE A 258 -20.13 -10.45 -11.59
C ILE A 258 -21.36 -10.70 -10.68
N SER A 259 -21.80 -11.97 -10.53
CA SER A 259 -22.93 -12.33 -9.66
C SER A 259 -22.52 -12.48 -8.18
N PRO A 260 -23.06 -11.69 -7.24
CA PRO A 260 -22.72 -11.77 -5.82
C PRO A 260 -23.19 -13.07 -5.14
N LEU A 261 -24.25 -13.70 -5.66
CA LEU A 261 -24.82 -14.94 -5.11
C LEU A 261 -23.89 -16.16 -5.30
N LEU A 262 -23.08 -16.17 -6.36
CA LEU A 262 -22.10 -17.23 -6.64
C LEU A 262 -20.78 -17.01 -5.88
N ALA A 263 -20.49 -15.79 -5.43
CA ALA A 263 -19.30 -15.50 -4.62
C ALA A 263 -19.37 -16.15 -3.23
N LEU A 264 -20.57 -16.17 -2.63
CA LEU A 264 -20.83 -16.75 -1.30
C LEU A 264 -20.59 -18.27 -1.25
N SER A 265 -20.78 -18.99 -2.36
CA SER A 265 -20.55 -20.45 -2.43
C SER A 265 -19.08 -20.82 -2.61
N MET A 266 -18.24 -19.90 -3.09
CA MET A 266 -16.79 -20.13 -3.30
C MET A 266 -15.98 -19.96 -2.00
N LEU A 267 -16.46 -19.14 -1.07
CA LEU A 267 -15.81 -18.88 0.23
C LEU A 267 -15.76 -20.12 1.14
N SER A 268 -16.58 -21.14 0.89
CA SER A 268 -16.72 -22.33 1.75
C SER A 268 -15.64 -23.40 1.51
N ILE A 269 -14.79 -23.28 0.48
CA ILE A 269 -14.04 -24.42 -0.08
C ILE A 269 -12.51 -24.40 0.16
N SER A 270 -11.90 -23.30 0.61
CA SER A 270 -10.42 -23.18 0.54
C SER A 270 -9.71 -22.91 1.88
N MET A 271 -9.36 -23.99 2.60
CA MET A 271 -8.26 -23.98 3.59
C MET A 271 -7.55 -25.34 3.62
N SER A 272 -6.36 -25.46 3.01
CA SER A 272 -5.44 -26.59 3.25
C SER A 272 -4.02 -26.33 2.69
N THR A 273 -3.00 -26.61 3.53
CA THR A 273 -1.55 -26.88 3.26
C THR A 273 -0.62 -25.69 2.93
N SER A 274 0.69 -25.65 3.25
CA SER A 274 1.64 -26.40 4.10
C SER A 274 2.98 -25.63 4.01
N LEU A 275 3.67 -25.32 5.12
CA LEU A 275 4.93 -24.54 5.12
C LEU A 275 6.18 -25.41 4.82
N SER A 276 7.11 -24.87 4.05
CA SER A 276 8.53 -25.31 4.03
C SER A 276 9.47 -24.12 4.00
N SER A 277 10.51 -24.17 4.83
CA SER A 277 11.38 -23.06 5.24
C SER A 277 12.68 -22.95 4.45
N HIS A 278 12.97 -21.78 3.87
CA HIS A 278 14.34 -21.24 3.72
C HIS A 278 14.29 -19.70 3.62
N PHE A 279 15.22 -19.03 4.32
CA PHE A 279 15.26 -17.58 4.55
C PHE A 279 16.30 -16.88 3.65
N PRO A 280 16.01 -15.68 3.11
CA PRO A 280 17.03 -14.71 2.72
C PRO A 280 16.94 -13.38 3.51
N PRO A 281 18.01 -12.56 3.55
CA PRO A 281 18.10 -11.36 4.39
C PRO A 281 17.40 -10.12 3.80
N PHE A 282 16.93 -9.26 4.70
CA PHE A 282 16.24 -7.98 4.45
C PHE A 282 17.19 -6.90 3.91
N PHE A 283 16.82 -6.22 2.81
CA PHE A 283 17.38 -4.93 2.43
C PHE A 283 16.26 -3.92 2.17
N LEU A 284 16.33 -2.78 2.88
CA LEU A 284 15.47 -1.62 2.69
C LEU A 284 16.00 -0.84 1.46
N CYS A 285 15.31 -0.91 0.33
CA CYS A 285 15.63 -0.10 -0.84
C CYS A 285 14.48 0.88 -1.07
N VAL A 286 14.77 2.17 -0.93
CA VAL A 286 13.87 3.26 -1.32
C VAL A 286 14.04 3.43 -2.82
N CYS A 287 13.14 2.83 -3.62
CA CYS A 287 13.06 3.10 -5.05
C CYS A 287 12.03 4.21 -5.32
N LEU A 288 12.38 5.12 -6.21
CA LEU A 288 11.49 6.13 -6.78
C LEU A 288 10.69 5.46 -7.91
N TYR A 289 9.44 5.89 -8.15
CA TYR A 289 8.66 5.46 -9.32
C TYR A 289 9.40 5.80 -10.62
#